data_AF-A0A6B8KIX1-F1
#
_entry.id   AF-A0A6B8KIX1-F1
#
_cell.length_a   1.000
_cell.length_b   1.000
_cell.length_c   1.000
_cell.angle_alpha   90.00
_cell.angle_beta   90.00
_cell.angle_gamma   90.00
#
_symmetry.space_group_name_H-M   'P 1'
#
loop_
_entity.id
_entity.type
_entity.pdbx_description
1 polymer ?
#
loop_
_entity_poly.entity_id
_entity_poly.type
_entity_poly.pdbx_seq_one_letter_code
_entity_poly.pdbx_strand_id
1 'polypeptide(L)'
;MRDQALEEVPLVSLGEDRLGDEALTALKDWTRNFLMSDHRDLGRDGNVCPFTSMGARIDTLRFGVSEAGPGEYERVRAELRRAFFQFEDIPHPAKMGAYRAILIAFPNCRSAEGVKTLARAQKSLRLTSFIRARMIGVFYPDAPEPGLWNKDFRPLRAPLPLVAIRSLVAADAAFVMRHPPLAFSYLYNFPLAGPRLLAEQAMRKS
;
A
#
# COMPACT_ATOMS: atom_id res chain seq x y z
N MET A 1 -11.36 5.43 -31.15
CA MET A 1 -11.45 5.96 -29.78
C MET A 1 -10.03 6.06 -29.28
N ARG A 2 -9.46 7.27 -29.21
CA ARG A 2 -8.01 7.47 -29.04
C ARG A 2 -7.58 6.94 -27.67
N ASP A 3 -6.73 5.91 -27.68
CA ASP A 3 -5.77 5.64 -26.61
C ASP A 3 -4.98 6.95 -26.41
N GLN A 4 -5.41 7.78 -25.47
CA GLN A 4 -4.45 8.64 -24.80
C GLN A 4 -3.48 7.64 -24.15
N ALA A 5 -2.24 7.65 -24.61
CA ALA A 5 -1.13 7.05 -23.88
C ALA A 5 -1.11 7.71 -22.50
N LEU A 6 -1.87 7.14 -21.57
CA LEU A 6 -1.89 7.60 -20.20
C LEU A 6 -0.48 7.34 -19.70
N GLU A 7 0.25 8.41 -19.43
CA GLU A 7 1.63 8.34 -18.99
C GLU A 7 1.75 7.39 -17.79
N GLU A 8 2.81 6.59 -17.81
CA GLU A 8 3.19 5.76 -16.70
C GLU A 8 3.72 6.65 -15.58
N VAL A 9 3.29 6.39 -14.33
CA VAL A 9 3.82 7.13 -13.18
C VAL A 9 5.31 6.76 -13.04
N PRO A 10 6.24 7.69 -13.24
CA PRO A 10 7.65 7.36 -13.22
C PRO A 10 8.09 7.07 -11.79
N LEU A 11 8.57 5.85 -11.53
CA LEU A 11 8.96 5.40 -10.20
C LEU A 11 10.46 5.62 -9.93
N VAL A 12 10.81 5.94 -8.68
CA VAL A 12 12.21 6.05 -8.21
C VAL A 12 12.42 5.23 -6.93
N SER A 13 13.65 4.82 -6.67
CA SER A 13 14.08 4.23 -5.40
C SER A 13 14.05 5.25 -4.25
N LEU A 14 14.27 4.79 -3.01
CA LEU A 14 14.31 5.68 -1.85
C LEU A 14 15.45 6.72 -1.92
N GLY A 15 16.61 6.33 -2.48
CA GLY A 15 17.82 7.15 -2.55
C GLY A 15 17.90 8.10 -3.74
N GLU A 16 17.01 7.98 -4.72
CA GLU A 16 17.00 8.84 -5.92
C GLU A 16 16.12 10.09 -5.73
N ASP A 17 16.72 11.27 -5.71
CA ASP A 17 15.95 12.50 -5.58
C ASP A 17 15.49 13.05 -6.94
N ARG A 18 14.34 13.74 -6.95
CA ARG A 18 13.89 14.60 -8.05
C ARG A 18 13.82 16.03 -7.57
N LEU A 19 14.73 16.86 -8.05
CA LEU A 19 14.77 18.29 -7.74
C LEU A 19 13.41 18.93 -8.04
N GLY A 20 12.84 19.62 -7.05
CA GLY A 20 11.59 20.36 -7.17
C GLY A 20 10.30 19.55 -6.98
N ASP A 21 10.37 18.24 -6.73
CA ASP A 21 9.18 17.41 -6.48
C ASP A 21 8.85 17.33 -4.98
N GLU A 22 8.16 18.35 -4.48
CA GLU A 22 7.78 18.45 -3.06
C GLU A 22 6.92 17.27 -2.58
N ALA A 23 6.05 16.74 -3.46
CA ALA A 23 5.18 15.62 -3.13
C ALA A 23 5.97 14.33 -2.94
N LEU A 24 6.96 14.08 -3.80
CA LEU A 24 7.88 12.95 -3.68
C LEU A 24 8.73 13.06 -2.42
N THR A 25 9.26 14.25 -2.12
CA THR A 25 10.04 14.49 -0.89
C THR A 25 9.19 14.22 0.35
N ALA A 26 7.98 14.80 0.42
CA ALA A 26 7.06 14.58 1.54
C ALA A 26 6.71 13.09 1.72
N LEU A 27 6.49 12.36 0.62
CA LEU A 27 6.20 10.93 0.63
C LEU A 27 7.38 10.10 1.18
N LYS A 28 8.59 10.38 0.71
CA LYS A 28 9.81 9.67 1.14
C LYS A 28 10.15 9.97 2.60
N ASP A 29 10.02 11.22 3.02
CA ASP A 29 10.29 11.64 4.39
C ASP A 29 9.27 11.04 5.37
N TRP A 30 7.99 11.03 5.01
CA TRP A 30 6.98 10.31 5.81
C TRP A 30 7.29 8.82 5.88
N THR A 31 7.74 8.20 4.79
CA THR A 31 8.11 6.78 4.80
C THR A 31 9.27 6.51 5.76
N ARG A 32 10.33 7.34 5.75
CA ARG A 32 11.47 7.22 6.67
C ARG A 32 11.09 7.51 8.12
N ASN A 33 10.40 8.62 8.36
CA ASN A 33 10.21 9.17 9.70
C ASN A 33 9.00 8.59 10.42
N PHE A 34 8.03 8.02 9.70
CA PHE A 34 6.84 7.41 10.29
C PHE A 34 6.80 5.90 10.08
N LEU A 35 6.80 5.43 8.82
CA LEU A 35 6.64 3.99 8.57
C LEU A 35 7.83 3.17 9.05
N MET A 36 9.05 3.70 8.90
CA MET A 36 10.29 3.01 9.29
C MET A 36 10.72 3.27 10.73
N SER A 37 9.92 4.00 11.51
CA SER A 37 10.21 4.36 12.91
C SER A 37 9.22 3.67 13.86
N ASP A 38 9.62 3.53 15.11
CA ASP A 38 8.72 3.12 16.20
C ASP A 38 7.71 4.23 16.52
N HIS A 39 6.63 3.85 17.20
CA HIS A 39 5.63 4.83 17.63
C HIS A 39 5.00 4.38 18.94
N ARG A 40 5.06 5.24 19.95
CA ARG A 40 4.56 4.95 21.32
C ARG A 40 3.11 4.45 21.34
N ASP A 41 2.27 5.03 20.47
CA ASP A 41 0.85 4.71 20.42
C ASP A 41 0.53 3.50 19.51
N LEU A 42 1.54 2.84 18.91
CA LEU A 42 1.33 1.71 17.98
C LEU A 42 0.65 0.50 18.65
N GLY A 43 0.89 0.29 19.95
CA GLY A 43 0.38 -0.84 20.72
C GLY A 43 1.19 -2.14 20.56
N ARG A 44 2.38 -2.07 19.95
CA ARG A 44 3.40 -3.13 19.92
C ARG A 44 4.78 -2.53 19.74
N ASP A 45 5.82 -3.31 20.04
CA ASP A 45 7.20 -2.89 19.81
C ASP A 45 7.57 -2.86 18.31
N GLY A 46 8.60 -2.07 18.03
CA GLY A 46 9.21 -1.92 16.70
C GLY A 46 8.47 -0.96 15.78
N ASN A 47 8.87 -0.96 14.51
CA ASN A 47 8.46 0.06 13.55
C ASN A 47 6.97 -0.02 13.21
N VAL A 48 6.35 1.12 12.86
CA VAL A 48 4.96 1.20 12.37
C VAL A 48 4.73 0.20 11.23
N CYS A 49 5.64 0.16 10.25
CA CYS A 49 5.66 -0.85 9.21
C CYS A 49 7.05 -1.54 9.14
N PRO A 50 7.19 -2.78 9.65
CA PRO A 50 8.46 -3.49 9.59
C PRO A 50 8.91 -3.82 8.15
N PHE A 51 7.95 -3.88 7.20
CA PHE A 51 8.25 -4.20 5.80
C PHE A 51 8.94 -3.06 5.06
N THR A 52 8.63 -1.79 5.36
CA THR A 52 9.28 -0.66 4.69
C THR A 52 10.74 -0.54 5.11
N SER A 53 11.07 -0.76 6.37
CA SER A 53 12.47 -0.71 6.82
C SER A 53 13.33 -1.78 6.16
N MET A 54 12.81 -3.01 6.07
CA MET A 54 13.50 -4.08 5.35
C MET A 54 13.58 -3.79 3.86
N GLY A 55 12.50 -3.32 3.24
CA GLY A 55 12.48 -2.98 1.82
C GLY A 55 13.44 -1.86 1.45
N ALA A 56 13.60 -0.85 2.32
CA ALA A 56 14.59 0.21 2.15
C ALA A 56 16.02 -0.36 2.18
N ARG A 57 16.29 -1.29 3.11
CA ARG A 57 17.62 -1.91 3.25
C ARG A 57 18.06 -2.71 2.03
N ILE A 58 17.12 -3.32 1.31
CA ILE A 58 17.40 -4.16 0.13
C ILE A 58 16.97 -3.52 -1.19
N ASP A 59 16.71 -2.21 -1.18
CA ASP A 59 16.29 -1.39 -2.33
C ASP A 59 15.08 -1.94 -3.12
N THR A 60 14.03 -2.34 -2.41
CA THR A 60 12.77 -2.84 -2.99
C THR A 60 11.59 -1.89 -2.81
N LEU A 61 11.85 -0.64 -2.42
CA LEU A 61 10.84 0.42 -2.36
C LEU A 61 10.88 1.27 -3.61
N ARG A 62 9.72 1.58 -4.15
CA ARG A 62 9.57 2.48 -5.29
C ARG A 62 8.54 3.56 -4.98
N PHE A 63 8.81 4.78 -5.43
CA PHE A 63 8.03 5.97 -5.11
C PHE A 63 7.66 6.70 -6.39
N GLY A 64 6.43 7.18 -6.49
CA GLY A 64 5.95 7.96 -7.63
C GLY A 64 4.97 9.05 -7.20
N VAL A 65 4.73 9.98 -8.11
CA VAL A 65 3.75 11.05 -7.96
C VAL A 65 2.86 11.06 -9.20
N SER A 66 1.55 11.06 -8.99
CA SER A 66 0.55 11.17 -10.04
C SER A 66 -0.15 12.51 -9.96
N GLU A 67 -0.31 13.14 -11.11
CA GLU A 67 -1.09 14.38 -11.26
C GLU A 67 -2.61 14.13 -11.33
N ALA A 68 -3.07 12.88 -11.25
CA ALA A 68 -4.49 12.58 -11.24
C ALA A 68 -5.21 13.22 -10.04
N GLY A 69 -6.34 13.86 -10.31
CA GLY A 69 -7.16 14.58 -9.37
C GLY A 69 -8.55 13.98 -9.14
N PRO A 70 -9.44 14.74 -8.49
CA PRO A 70 -10.80 14.31 -8.19
C PRO A 70 -11.59 13.98 -9.46
N GLY A 71 -12.37 12.90 -9.43
CA GLY A 71 -13.21 12.48 -10.56
C GLY A 71 -12.47 11.69 -11.64
N GLU A 72 -11.14 11.70 -11.68
CA GLU A 72 -10.31 10.98 -12.67
C GLU A 72 -10.15 9.47 -12.37
N TYR A 73 -11.24 8.80 -12.01
CA TYR A 73 -11.25 7.39 -11.59
C TYR A 73 -10.57 6.45 -12.60
N GLU A 74 -10.85 6.58 -13.90
CA GLU A 74 -10.27 5.68 -14.91
C GLU A 74 -8.76 5.89 -15.08
N ARG A 75 -8.29 7.13 -14.95
CA ARG A 75 -6.86 7.46 -14.96
C ARG A 75 -6.15 6.84 -13.77
N VAL A 76 -6.65 7.09 -12.55
CA VAL A 76 -6.11 6.49 -11.31
C VAL A 76 -6.09 4.96 -11.43
N ARG A 77 -7.18 4.36 -11.89
CA ARG A 77 -7.27 2.91 -12.06
C ARG A 77 -6.26 2.38 -13.08
N ALA A 78 -6.05 3.07 -14.20
CA ALA A 78 -5.07 2.70 -15.21
C ALA A 78 -3.62 2.82 -14.69
N GLU A 79 -3.30 3.90 -13.99
CA GLU A 79 -1.99 4.12 -13.36
C GLU A 79 -1.67 3.03 -12.32
N LEU A 80 -2.64 2.69 -11.45
CA LEU A 80 -2.47 1.62 -10.46
C LEU A 80 -2.32 0.24 -11.10
N ARG A 81 -3.00 -0.02 -12.23
CA ARG A 81 -2.80 -1.25 -13.00
C ARG A 81 -1.42 -1.31 -13.62
N ARG A 82 -0.88 -0.19 -14.12
CA ARG A 82 0.51 -0.12 -14.61
C ARG A 82 1.50 -0.35 -13.48
N ALA A 83 1.27 0.24 -12.32
CA ALA A 83 2.07 0.00 -11.12
C ALA A 83 2.09 -1.47 -10.69
N PHE A 84 1.04 -2.26 -10.98
CA PHE A 84 1.08 -3.70 -10.75
C PHE A 84 2.08 -4.45 -11.62
N PHE A 85 2.33 -4.00 -12.85
CA PHE A 85 3.36 -4.58 -13.71
C PHE A 85 4.75 -4.12 -13.23
N GLN A 86 4.93 -2.82 -12.98
CA GLN A 86 6.16 -2.29 -12.40
C GLN A 86 6.54 -2.99 -11.08
N PHE A 87 5.54 -3.38 -10.26
CA PHE A 87 5.74 -4.11 -9.01
C PHE A 87 6.36 -5.50 -9.22
N GLU A 88 5.97 -6.20 -10.29
CA GLU A 88 6.51 -7.52 -10.65
C GLU A 88 7.99 -7.41 -11.00
N ASP A 89 8.38 -6.31 -11.65
CA ASP A 89 9.72 -6.07 -12.17
C ASP A 89 10.71 -5.52 -11.12
N ILE A 90 10.26 -5.17 -9.91
CA ILE A 90 11.16 -4.71 -8.84
C ILE A 90 12.14 -5.86 -8.49
N PRO A 91 13.46 -5.69 -8.74
CA PRO A 91 14.45 -6.70 -8.42
C PRO A 91 14.50 -6.93 -6.92
N HIS A 92 14.66 -8.18 -6.49
CA HIS A 92 14.79 -8.50 -5.07
C HIS A 92 15.66 -9.74 -4.85
N PRO A 93 16.36 -9.85 -3.71
CA PRO A 93 17.06 -11.08 -3.35
C PRO A 93 16.12 -12.28 -3.29
N ALA A 94 16.68 -13.48 -3.47
CA ALA A 94 15.94 -14.73 -3.34
C ALA A 94 15.23 -14.79 -1.97
N LYS A 95 13.97 -15.25 -1.97
CA LYS A 95 13.10 -15.35 -0.78
C LYS A 95 12.78 -14.01 -0.07
N MET A 96 13.18 -12.86 -0.62
CA MET A 96 12.89 -11.52 -0.05
C MET A 96 11.79 -10.76 -0.80
N GLY A 97 11.07 -11.42 -1.72
CA GLY A 97 10.04 -10.80 -2.54
C GLY A 97 8.89 -10.16 -1.76
N ALA A 98 8.70 -10.54 -0.49
CA ALA A 98 7.68 -10.00 0.42
C ALA A 98 7.93 -8.54 0.85
N TYR A 99 9.16 -8.03 0.69
CA TYR A 99 9.55 -6.68 1.13
C TYR A 99 9.48 -5.63 0.01
N ARG A 100 8.84 -5.96 -1.10
CA ARG A 100 8.57 -5.01 -2.18
C ARG A 100 7.40 -4.11 -1.85
N ALA A 101 7.54 -2.83 -2.16
CA ALA A 101 6.43 -1.89 -2.14
C ALA A 101 6.57 -0.78 -3.18
N ILE A 102 5.45 -0.35 -3.73
CA ILE A 102 5.30 0.89 -4.50
C ILE A 102 4.42 1.83 -3.68
N LEU A 103 4.80 3.10 -3.55
CA LEU A 103 4.00 4.16 -2.98
C LEU A 103 3.81 5.26 -4.02
N ILE A 104 2.57 5.58 -4.38
CA ILE A 104 2.25 6.64 -5.33
C ILE A 104 1.45 7.73 -4.62
N ALA A 105 1.99 8.94 -4.56
CA ALA A 105 1.28 10.12 -4.05
C ALA A 105 0.36 10.72 -5.13
N PHE A 106 -0.78 11.26 -4.69
CA PHE A 106 -1.77 11.95 -5.51
C PHE A 106 -2.04 13.33 -4.90
N PRO A 107 -1.13 14.31 -5.04
CA PRO A 107 -1.25 15.63 -4.41
C PRO A 107 -2.56 16.35 -4.76
N ASN A 108 -3.08 16.15 -5.97
CA ASN A 108 -4.33 16.75 -6.44
C ASN A 108 -5.59 16.10 -5.83
N CYS A 109 -5.46 14.95 -5.16
CA CYS A 109 -6.57 14.22 -4.55
C CYS A 109 -6.85 14.57 -3.08
N ARG A 110 -6.37 15.72 -2.57
CA ARG A 110 -6.52 16.10 -1.14
C ARG A 110 -7.96 16.32 -0.70
N SER A 111 -8.87 16.62 -1.63
CA SER A 111 -10.29 16.81 -1.32
C SER A 111 -10.97 15.47 -0.98
N ALA A 112 -12.12 15.54 -0.30
CA ALA A 112 -12.93 14.36 -0.01
C ALA A 112 -13.35 13.59 -1.28
N GLU A 113 -13.53 14.29 -2.41
CA GLU A 113 -13.81 13.68 -3.71
C GLU A 113 -12.58 12.97 -4.29
N GLY A 114 -11.40 13.57 -4.14
CA GLY A 114 -10.12 12.93 -4.50
C GLY A 114 -9.93 11.61 -3.74
N VAL A 115 -10.06 11.65 -2.41
CA VAL A 115 -9.97 10.43 -1.58
C VAL A 115 -11.02 9.39 -1.98
N LYS A 116 -12.26 9.79 -2.27
CA LYS A 116 -13.30 8.88 -2.80
C LYS A 116 -12.90 8.26 -4.14
N THR A 117 -12.25 9.03 -5.01
CA THR A 117 -11.73 8.55 -6.31
C THR A 117 -10.68 7.45 -6.11
N LEU A 118 -9.71 7.67 -5.21
CA LEU A 118 -8.70 6.68 -4.85
C LEU A 118 -9.31 5.43 -4.21
N ALA A 119 -10.25 5.60 -3.27
CA ALA A 119 -10.93 4.49 -2.61
C ALA A 119 -11.76 3.64 -3.60
N ARG A 120 -12.41 4.29 -4.58
CA ARG A 120 -13.13 3.59 -5.66
C ARG A 120 -12.17 2.78 -6.53
N ALA A 121 -11.04 3.36 -6.93
CA ALA A 121 -10.00 2.67 -7.69
C ALA A 121 -9.45 1.45 -6.91
N GLN A 122 -9.07 1.65 -5.65
CA GLN A 122 -8.59 0.60 -4.76
C GLN A 122 -9.62 -0.54 -4.60
N LYS A 123 -10.90 -0.22 -4.39
CA LYS A 123 -11.98 -1.21 -4.30
C LYS A 123 -12.12 -2.02 -5.59
N SER A 124 -12.04 -1.37 -6.75
CA SER A 124 -12.17 -2.04 -8.06
C SER A 124 -11.02 -3.01 -8.36
N LEU A 125 -9.83 -2.74 -7.83
CA LEU A 125 -8.62 -3.53 -8.09
C LEU A 125 -8.34 -4.59 -7.01
N ARG A 126 -8.97 -4.47 -5.84
CA ARG A 126 -8.67 -5.29 -4.65
C ARG A 126 -8.62 -6.78 -4.92
N LEU A 127 -9.65 -7.34 -5.57
CA LEU A 127 -9.70 -8.77 -5.86
C LEU A 127 -8.57 -9.19 -6.80
N THR A 128 -8.34 -8.43 -7.88
CA THR A 128 -7.27 -8.72 -8.84
C THR A 128 -5.87 -8.61 -8.22
N SER A 129 -5.67 -7.68 -7.28
CA SER A 129 -4.44 -7.58 -6.51
C SER A 129 -4.24 -8.82 -5.62
N PHE A 130 -5.28 -9.22 -4.88
CA PHE A 130 -5.21 -10.36 -3.96
C PHE A 130 -4.90 -11.68 -4.68
N ILE A 131 -5.53 -11.92 -5.83
CA ILE A 131 -5.26 -13.12 -6.65
C ILE A 131 -3.78 -13.19 -7.04
N ARG A 132 -3.13 -12.04 -7.28
CA ARG A 132 -1.71 -11.93 -7.64
C ARG A 132 -0.77 -11.71 -6.44
N ALA A 133 -1.20 -12.11 -5.23
CA ALA A 133 -0.43 -11.95 -4.00
C ALA A 133 -0.01 -10.49 -3.70
N ARG A 134 -0.90 -9.52 -3.96
CA ARG A 134 -0.68 -8.09 -3.69
C ARG A 134 -1.74 -7.52 -2.77
N MET A 135 -1.30 -6.66 -1.85
CA MET A 135 -2.17 -5.76 -1.11
C MET A 135 -2.14 -4.36 -1.74
N ILE A 136 -3.29 -3.69 -1.74
CA ILE A 136 -3.44 -2.30 -2.12
C ILE A 136 -4.18 -1.52 -1.02
N GLY A 137 -3.57 -0.43 -0.55
CA GLY A 137 -4.09 0.42 0.53
C GLY A 137 -4.09 1.89 0.14
N VAL A 138 -5.11 2.63 0.60
CA VAL A 138 -5.20 4.09 0.44
C VAL A 138 -4.86 4.73 1.77
N PHE A 139 -4.04 5.77 1.74
CA PHE A 139 -3.61 6.56 2.90
C PHE A 139 -3.88 8.03 2.59
N TYR A 140 -4.28 8.80 3.61
CA TYR A 140 -4.64 10.23 3.45
C TYR A 140 -4.63 10.94 4.82
N PRO A 141 -4.51 12.27 4.87
CA PRO A 141 -4.29 13.00 6.14
C PRO A 141 -5.26 12.68 7.27
N ASP A 142 -6.55 12.56 6.95
CA ASP A 142 -7.62 12.39 7.94
C ASP A 142 -8.17 10.96 8.00
N ALA A 143 -7.39 9.97 7.55
CA ALA A 143 -7.81 8.57 7.57
C ALA A 143 -8.31 8.15 8.97
N PRO A 144 -9.58 7.71 9.10
CA PRO A 144 -10.18 7.37 10.39
C PRO A 144 -9.93 5.92 10.79
N GLU A 145 -9.37 5.08 9.90
CA GLU A 145 -9.22 3.65 10.14
C GLU A 145 -8.28 3.39 11.32
N PRO A 146 -8.72 2.58 12.30
CA PRO A 146 -7.93 2.29 13.48
C PRO A 146 -6.77 1.33 13.20
N GLY A 147 -5.75 1.39 14.05
CA GLY A 147 -4.66 0.42 14.07
C GLY A 147 -5.12 -0.98 14.46
N LEU A 148 -4.33 -1.98 14.07
CA LEU A 148 -4.58 -3.38 14.41
C LEU A 148 -4.42 -3.66 15.92
N TRP A 149 -3.43 -3.02 16.54
CA TRP A 149 -3.04 -3.26 17.95
C TRP A 149 -3.55 -2.18 18.90
N ASN A 150 -3.72 -0.96 18.41
CA ASN A 150 -4.33 0.14 19.16
C ASN A 150 -5.43 0.81 18.32
N LYS A 151 -6.67 0.79 18.84
CA LYS A 151 -7.84 1.38 18.19
C LYS A 151 -7.78 2.90 18.09
N ASP A 152 -6.96 3.56 18.91
CA ASP A 152 -6.80 5.02 18.93
C ASP A 152 -5.66 5.48 18.03
N PHE A 153 -4.82 4.55 17.57
CA PHE A 153 -3.79 4.82 16.57
C PHE A 153 -4.39 4.86 15.16
N ARG A 154 -3.84 5.72 14.28
CA ARG A 154 -4.31 5.94 12.90
C ARG A 154 -3.18 5.68 11.91
N PRO A 155 -2.87 4.42 11.59
CA PRO A 155 -1.70 4.07 10.78
C PRO A 155 -1.83 4.47 9.31
N LEU A 156 -3.05 4.77 8.84
CA LEU A 156 -3.31 5.15 7.45
C LEU A 156 -3.22 6.67 7.21
N ARG A 157 -2.88 7.45 8.24
CA ARG A 157 -2.65 8.89 8.09
C ARG A 157 -1.29 9.15 7.44
N ALA A 158 -1.32 9.97 6.39
CA ALA A 158 -0.16 10.33 5.57
C ALA A 158 -0.21 11.83 5.25
N PRO A 159 0.92 12.50 4.93
CA PRO A 159 0.94 13.93 4.65
C PRO A 159 0.13 14.31 3.40
N LEU A 160 -0.08 13.35 2.50
CA LEU A 160 -0.77 13.49 1.23
C LEU A 160 -1.62 12.24 0.98
N PRO A 161 -2.68 12.32 0.16
CA PRO A 161 -3.33 11.15 -0.39
C PRO A 161 -2.33 10.32 -1.19
N LEU A 162 -2.26 9.03 -0.91
CA LEU A 162 -1.38 8.10 -1.61
C LEU A 162 -2.01 6.71 -1.68
N VAL A 163 -1.53 5.92 -2.62
CA VAL A 163 -1.82 4.48 -2.71
C VAL A 163 -0.53 3.70 -2.54
N ALA A 164 -0.55 2.74 -1.63
CA ALA A 164 0.53 1.78 -1.45
C ALA A 164 0.15 0.43 -2.03
N ILE A 165 1.07 -0.16 -2.79
CA ILE A 165 1.00 -1.53 -3.33
C ILE A 165 2.15 -2.29 -2.69
N ARG A 166 1.87 -3.44 -2.08
CA ARG A 166 2.91 -4.30 -1.51
C ARG A 166 2.60 -5.76 -1.73
N SER A 167 3.58 -6.62 -1.48
CA SER A 167 3.32 -8.05 -1.42
C SER A 167 2.32 -8.38 -0.31
N LEU A 168 1.39 -9.27 -0.62
CA LEU A 168 0.57 -9.92 0.37
C LEU A 168 1.47 -10.84 1.21
N VAL A 169 1.25 -10.87 2.52
CA VAL A 169 1.99 -11.73 3.45
C VAL A 169 1.04 -12.52 4.33
N ALA A 170 1.53 -13.63 4.89
CA ALA A 170 0.70 -14.50 5.72
C ALA A 170 0.09 -13.74 6.92
N ALA A 171 0.80 -12.78 7.49
CA ALA A 171 0.31 -11.93 8.59
C ALA A 171 -0.93 -11.07 8.23
N ASP A 172 -1.29 -10.97 6.95
CA ASP A 172 -2.48 -10.26 6.48
C ASP A 172 -3.80 -11.03 6.76
N ALA A 173 -3.76 -12.17 7.46
CA ALA A 173 -4.93 -12.90 7.91
C ALA A 173 -5.96 -12.01 8.63
N ALA A 174 -5.49 -11.08 9.47
CA ALA A 174 -6.37 -10.15 10.19
C ALA A 174 -7.17 -9.24 9.24
N PHE A 175 -6.58 -8.84 8.10
CA PHE A 175 -7.27 -8.09 7.06
C PHE A 175 -8.31 -8.96 6.35
N VAL A 176 -7.95 -10.20 6.02
CA VAL A 176 -8.86 -11.16 5.35
C VAL A 176 -10.08 -11.48 6.21
N MET A 177 -9.93 -11.58 7.53
CA MET A 177 -11.06 -11.77 8.46
C MET A 177 -12.07 -10.61 8.47
N ARG A 178 -11.69 -9.42 7.97
CA ARG A 178 -12.59 -8.28 7.78
C ARG A 178 -13.20 -8.24 6.38
N HIS A 179 -12.72 -9.10 5.47
CA HIS A 179 -13.13 -9.18 4.08
C HIS A 179 -13.25 -10.65 3.61
N PRO A 180 -14.25 -11.42 4.10
CA PRO A 180 -14.38 -12.86 3.83
C PRO A 180 -14.30 -13.28 2.35
N PRO A 181 -14.78 -12.49 1.36
CA PRO A 181 -14.61 -12.84 -0.05
C PRO A 181 -13.16 -13.02 -0.52
N LEU A 182 -12.17 -12.49 0.24
CA LEU A 182 -10.75 -12.63 -0.08
C LEU A 182 -10.13 -13.93 0.46
N ALA A 183 -10.85 -14.70 1.28
CA ALA A 183 -10.32 -15.88 1.97
C ALA A 183 -9.82 -16.95 1.00
N PHE A 184 -10.56 -17.20 -0.09
CA PHE A 184 -10.14 -18.17 -1.10
C PHE A 184 -8.79 -17.81 -1.73
N SER A 185 -8.64 -16.56 -2.20
CA SER A 185 -7.38 -16.08 -2.77
C SER A 185 -6.25 -16.05 -1.74
N TYR A 186 -6.54 -15.73 -0.48
CA TYR A 186 -5.54 -15.78 0.58
C TYR A 186 -5.03 -17.20 0.84
N LEU A 187 -5.93 -18.17 0.97
CA LEU A 187 -5.57 -19.58 1.18
C LEU A 187 -4.82 -20.17 -0.02
N TYR A 188 -5.15 -19.74 -1.24
CA TYR A 188 -4.40 -20.11 -2.43
C TYR A 188 -2.94 -19.63 -2.38
N ASN A 189 -2.70 -18.41 -1.88
CA ASN A 189 -1.36 -17.84 -1.76
C ASN A 189 -0.58 -18.36 -0.52
N PHE A 190 -1.29 -18.81 0.53
CA PHE A 190 -0.68 -19.35 1.75
C PHE A 190 -1.32 -20.68 2.16
N PRO A 191 -1.18 -21.75 1.38
CA PRO A 191 -1.90 -23.02 1.62
C PRO A 191 -1.51 -23.68 2.94
N LEU A 192 -0.27 -23.51 3.40
CA LEU A 192 0.23 -24.11 4.64
C LEU A 192 -0.05 -23.23 5.87
N ALA A 193 0.37 -21.96 5.83
CA ALA A 193 0.26 -21.06 6.99
C ALA A 193 -1.14 -20.44 7.14
N GLY A 194 -1.84 -20.23 6.03
CA GLY A 194 -3.09 -19.47 5.97
C GLY A 194 -4.23 -20.05 6.81
N PRO A 195 -4.54 -21.36 6.75
CA PRO A 195 -5.62 -21.95 7.55
C PRO A 195 -5.44 -21.72 9.05
N ARG A 196 -4.22 -21.96 9.56
CA ARG A 196 -3.87 -21.76 10.97
C ARG A 196 -4.02 -20.29 11.36
N LEU A 197 -3.47 -19.37 10.57
CA LEU A 197 -3.52 -17.94 10.88
C LEU A 197 -4.95 -17.38 10.86
N LEU A 198 -5.79 -17.83 9.93
CA LEU A 198 -7.22 -17.44 9.93
C LEU A 198 -7.95 -17.97 11.17
N ALA A 199 -7.69 -19.22 11.58
CA ALA A 199 -8.27 -19.79 12.79
C ALA A 199 -7.85 -19.01 14.05
N GLU A 200 -6.56 -18.68 14.18
CA GLU A 200 -6.05 -17.85 15.28
C GLU A 200 -6.73 -16.48 15.33
N GLN A 201 -7.00 -15.86 14.18
CA GLN A 201 -7.70 -14.57 14.13
C GLN A 201 -9.19 -14.68 14.47
N ALA A 202 -9.84 -15.80 14.12
CA ALA A 202 -11.23 -16.06 14.50
C ALA A 202 -11.37 -16.23 16.02
N MET A 203 -10.43 -16.93 16.66
CA MET A 203 -10.42 -17.16 18.11
C MET A 203 -10.19 -15.88 18.92
N ARG A 204 -9.41 -14.91 18.42
CA ARG A 204 -9.17 -13.62 19.10
C ARG A 204 -10.39 -12.69 19.13
N LYS A 205 -11.44 -12.98 18.35
CA LYS A 205 -12.69 -12.20 18.32
C LYS A 205 -13.80 -12.78 19.20
N SER A 206 -13.58 -13.95 19.84
CA SER A 206 -14.41 -14.47 20.94
C SER A 206 -13.88 -13.97 22.27
#